data_AF-A0A536DAW8-F1
#
_entry.id   AF-A0A536DAW8-F1
#
_cell.length_a   1.000
_cell.length_b   1.000
_cell.length_c   1.000
_cell.angle_alpha   90.00
_cell.angle_beta   90.00
_cell.angle_gamma   90.00
#
_symmetry.space_group_name_H-M   'P 1'
#
loop_
_entity.id
_entity.type
_entity.pdbx_description
1 polymer ?
#
loop_
_entity_poly.entity_id
_entity_poly.type
_entity_poly.pdbx_seq_one_letter_code
_entity_poly.pdbx_strand_id
1 'polypeptide(L)'
;SGGAMRAVIESAGIKDILTKSHGTNNPINTVRATLAALQQLRTAQQVADLRSKEIEQIVGRRLANAYRRSDGAEPAAAAAAAAEVK
;
A
#
# COMPACT_ATOMS: atom_id res chain seq x y z
N SER A 1 -14.21 9.61 -4.39
CA SER A 1 -12.86 10.15 -4.66
C SER A 1 -12.96 11.25 -5.69
N GLY A 2 -12.21 12.36 -5.54
CA GLY A 2 -12.17 13.40 -6.59
C GLY A 2 -11.64 12.82 -7.91
N GLY A 3 -12.00 13.41 -9.06
CA GLY A 3 -11.68 12.86 -10.39
C GLY A 3 -10.18 12.55 -10.58
N ALA A 4 -9.32 13.42 -10.05
CA ALA A 4 -7.86 13.24 -10.11
C ALA A 4 -7.36 11.98 -9.37
N MET A 5 -7.89 11.68 -8.18
CA MET A 5 -7.51 10.46 -7.44
C MET A 5 -8.02 9.20 -8.13
N ARG A 6 -9.24 9.27 -8.67
CA ARG A 6 -9.92 8.13 -9.28
C ARG A 6 -9.16 7.62 -10.50
N ALA A 7 -8.70 8.52 -11.38
CA ALA A 7 -7.89 8.14 -12.55
C ALA A 7 -6.63 7.34 -12.17
N VAL A 8 -5.94 7.74 -11.10
CA VAL A 8 -4.72 7.05 -10.62
C VAL A 8 -5.06 5.68 -10.04
N ILE A 9 -6.08 5.60 -9.18
CA ILE A 9 -6.49 4.38 -8.49
C ILE A 9 -6.99 3.32 -9.48
N GLU A 10 -7.80 3.73 -10.45
CA GLU A 10 -8.34 2.84 -11.48
C GLU A 10 -7.22 2.33 -12.41
N SER A 11 -6.26 3.20 -12.76
CA SER A 11 -5.08 2.80 -13.53
C SER A 11 -4.18 1.82 -12.77
N ALA A 12 -4.17 1.89 -11.43
CA ALA A 12 -3.47 0.93 -10.57
C ALA A 12 -4.21 -0.41 -10.41
N GLY A 13 -5.41 -0.57 -11.01
CA GLY A 13 -6.20 -1.80 -10.94
C GLY A 13 -6.95 -2.00 -9.62
N ILE A 14 -7.02 -0.98 -8.76
CA ILE A 14 -7.71 -1.05 -7.48
C ILE A 14 -9.20 -0.77 -7.70
N LYS A 15 -10.04 -1.79 -7.49
CA LYS A 15 -11.49 -1.71 -7.70
C LYS A 15 -12.22 -1.09 -6.51
N ASP A 16 -11.86 -1.52 -5.32
CA ASP A 16 -12.55 -1.17 -4.08
C ASP A 16 -11.62 -0.43 -3.13
N ILE A 17 -11.83 0.88 -3.00
CA ILE A 17 -11.12 1.73 -2.05
C ILE A 17 -11.96 2.95 -1.67
N LEU A 18 -11.88 3.35 -0.40
CA LEU A 18 -12.48 4.58 0.10
C LEU A 18 -11.37 5.61 0.32
N THR A 19 -11.49 6.77 -0.34
CA THR A 19 -10.50 7.85 -0.22
C THR A 19 -11.16 9.21 -0.11
N LYS A 20 -10.48 10.12 0.61
CA LYS A 20 -10.85 11.53 0.74
C LYS A 20 -9.61 12.42 0.65
N SER A 21 -9.71 13.51 -0.10
CA SER A 21 -8.69 14.58 -0.08
C SER A 21 -8.92 15.45 1.16
N HIS A 22 -7.91 15.55 2.02
CA HIS A 22 -7.86 16.51 3.12
C HIS A 22 -6.80 17.56 2.77
N GLY A 23 -7.19 18.84 2.66
CA GLY A 23 -6.31 19.94 2.27
C GLY A 23 -6.69 20.55 0.92
N THR A 24 -5.72 20.68 0.01
CA THR A 24 -5.91 21.36 -1.28
C THR A 24 -6.74 20.55 -2.28
N ASN A 25 -7.55 21.27 -3.08
CA ASN A 25 -8.32 20.71 -4.19
C ASN A 25 -7.59 20.81 -5.54
N ASN A 26 -6.34 21.27 -5.56
CA ASN A 26 -5.55 21.34 -6.81
C ASN A 26 -5.26 19.92 -7.35
N PRO A 27 -5.72 19.57 -8.57
CA PRO A 27 -5.59 18.22 -9.13
C PRO A 27 -4.15 17.70 -9.17
N ILE A 28 -3.16 18.54 -9.51
CA ILE A 28 -1.76 18.13 -9.61
C ILE A 28 -1.23 17.67 -8.25
N ASN A 29 -1.52 18.44 -7.20
CA ASN A 29 -1.11 18.11 -5.83
C ASN A 29 -1.85 16.88 -5.32
N THR A 30 -3.13 16.74 -5.67
CA THR A 30 -3.92 15.55 -5.34
C THR A 30 -3.33 14.28 -5.97
N VAL A 31 -2.91 14.31 -7.23
CA VAL A 31 -2.26 13.17 -7.89
C VAL A 31 -0.93 12.83 -7.20
N ARG A 32 -0.07 13.83 -6.97
CA ARG A 32 1.22 13.63 -6.29
C ARG A 32 1.05 13.04 -4.88
N ALA A 33 0.09 13.55 -4.11
CA ALA A 33 -0.23 13.03 -2.79
C ALA A 33 -0.76 11.59 -2.85
N THR A 34 -1.58 11.27 -3.86
CA THR A 34 -2.09 9.90 -4.06
C THR A 34 -0.96 8.92 -4.36
N LEU A 35 -0.01 9.30 -5.24
CA LEU A 35 1.16 8.47 -5.55
C LEU A 35 2.05 8.26 -4.31
N ALA A 36 2.30 9.32 -3.54
CA ALA A 36 3.06 9.21 -2.29
C ALA A 36 2.36 8.31 -1.27
N ALA A 37 1.02 8.39 -1.16
CA ALA A 37 0.26 7.54 -0.25
C ALA A 37 0.33 6.05 -0.64
N LEU A 38 0.25 5.73 -1.94
CA LEU A 38 0.37 4.35 -2.43
C LEU A 38 1.77 3.77 -2.17
N GLN A 39 2.82 4.58 -2.30
CA GLN A 39 4.21 4.16 -2.02
C GLN A 39 4.47 3.88 -0.52
N GLN A 40 3.70 4.49 0.38
CA GLN A 40 3.85 4.30 1.82
C GLN A 40 3.13 3.06 2.35
N LEU A 41 2.33 2.38 1.52
CA LEU A 41 1.66 1.14 1.90
C LEU A 41 2.70 0.05 2.18
N ARG A 42 2.49 -0.70 3.27
CA ARG A 42 3.34 -1.82 3.68
C ARG A 42 2.54 -3.10 3.69
N THR A 43 3.18 -4.20 3.33
CA THR A 43 2.54 -5.52 3.40
C THR A 43 2.48 -6.02 4.85
N ALA A 44 1.56 -6.96 5.11
CA ALA A 44 1.43 -7.55 6.44
C ALA A 44 2.72 -8.25 6.90
N GLN A 45 3.42 -8.91 5.97
CA GLN A 45 4.71 -9.56 6.21
C GLN A 45 5.80 -8.55 6.61
N GLN A 46 5.97 -7.47 5.85
CA GLN A 46 6.96 -6.42 6.19
C GLN A 46 6.74 -5.87 7.60
N VAL A 47 5.49 -5.68 8.02
CA VAL A 47 5.16 -5.20 9.37
C VAL A 47 5.40 -6.28 10.43
N ALA A 48 5.15 -7.55 10.11
CA ALA A 48 5.41 -8.69 10.98
C ALA A 48 6.91 -8.85 11.27
N ASP A 49 7.75 -8.77 10.23
CA ASP A 49 9.21 -8.85 10.32
C ASP A 49 9.79 -7.70 11.15
N LEU A 50 9.37 -6.46 10.84
CA LEU A 50 9.79 -5.26 11.57
C LEU A 50 9.45 -5.30 13.07
N ARG A 51 8.41 -6.05 13.45
CA ARG A 51 7.94 -6.16 14.83
C ARG A 51 8.30 -7.50 15.47
N SER A 52 8.98 -8.39 14.74
CA SER A 52 9.34 -9.76 15.16
C SER A 52 8.16 -10.54 15.73
N LYS A 53 7.01 -10.48 15.05
CA LYS A 53 5.77 -11.18 15.44
C LYS A 53 5.22 -11.96 14.27
N GLU A 54 4.44 -12.99 14.57
CA GLU A 54 3.71 -13.76 13.56
C GLU A 54 2.62 -12.92 12.88
N ILE A 55 2.37 -13.18 11.58
CA ILE A 55 1.35 -12.48 10.77
C ILE A 55 -0.04 -12.58 11.43
N GLU A 56 -0.34 -13.72 12.07
CA GLU A 56 -1.59 -13.96 12.80
C GLU A 56 -1.83 -12.96 13.93
N GLN A 57 -0.76 -12.47 14.56
CA GLN A 57 -0.85 -11.49 15.65
C GLN A 57 -1.00 -10.05 15.12
N ILE A 58 -0.63 -9.79 13.87
CA ILE A 58 -0.73 -8.45 13.25
C ILE A 58 -2.10 -8.23 12.62
N VAL A 59 -2.57 -9.16 11.78
CA VAL A 59 -3.81 -9.00 11.01
C VAL A 59 -5.02 -9.65 11.71
N GLY A 60 -4.76 -10.49 12.72
CA GLY A 60 -5.77 -11.29 13.40
C GLY A 60 -6.08 -12.60 12.67
N ARG A 61 -6.56 -13.58 13.44
CA ARG A 61 -6.75 -14.97 12.99
C ARG A 61 -7.68 -15.13 11.77
N ARG A 62 -8.68 -14.25 11.61
CA ARG A 62 -9.63 -14.32 10.48
C ARG A 62 -8.99 -14.01 9.12
N LEU A 63 -8.03 -13.09 9.09
CA LEU A 63 -7.46 -12.59 7.84
C LEU A 63 -6.10 -13.22 7.50
N ALA A 64 -5.43 -13.85 8.47
CA ALA A 64 -4.13 -14.48 8.25
C ALA A 64 -4.11 -15.50 7.12
N ASN A 65 -5.19 -16.29 6.96
CA ASN A 65 -5.30 -17.26 5.86
C ASN A 65 -5.39 -16.61 4.48
N ALA A 66 -5.95 -15.40 4.38
CA ALA A 66 -6.02 -14.66 3.13
C ALA A 66 -4.63 -14.13 2.74
N TYR A 67 -3.92 -13.52 3.70
CA TYR A 67 -2.55 -13.03 3.48
C TYR A 67 -1.57 -14.16 3.15
N ARG A 68 -1.66 -15.31 3.82
CA ARG A 68 -0.81 -16.48 3.51
C ARG A 68 -1.01 -17.00 2.07
N ARG A 69 -2.20 -16.79 1.48
CA ARG A 69 -2.51 -17.17 0.09
C ARG A 69 -2.11 -16.10 -0.93
N SER A 70 -2.22 -14.83 -0.57
CA SER A 70 -1.85 -13.71 -1.46
C SER A 70 -0.34 -13.48 -1.50
N ASP A 71 0.32 -13.66 -0.37
CA ASP A 71 1.74 -13.30 -0.18
C ASP A 71 2.69 -14.47 -0.48
N GLY A 72 2.16 -15.56 -1.07
CA GLY A 72 2.95 -16.70 -1.59
C GLY A 72 3.75 -16.37 -2.86
N ALA A 73 3.73 -15.11 -3.30
CA ALA A 73 4.57 -14.56 -4.35
C ALA A 73 5.42 -13.42 -3.77
N GLU A 74 6.64 -13.80 -3.36
CA GLU A 74 7.83 -13.00 -3.07
C GLU A 74 7.75 -11.79 -2.12
N PRO A 75 8.01 -12.00 -0.82
CA PRO A 75 8.48 -10.95 0.08
C PRO A 75 9.99 -10.67 -0.12
N ALA A 76 10.39 -10.09 -1.26
CA ALA A 76 11.79 -9.66 -1.43
C ALA A 76 12.07 -8.55 -2.47
N ALA A 77 11.34 -8.46 -3.59
CA ALA A 77 11.85 -7.70 -4.75
C ALA A 77 11.86 -6.16 -4.62
N ALA A 78 11.12 -5.53 -3.70
CA ALA A 78 11.07 -4.06 -3.60
C ALA A 78 11.99 -3.45 -2.51
N ALA A 79 12.54 -4.27 -1.59
CA ALA A 79 13.46 -3.77 -0.57
C ALA A 79 14.86 -3.44 -1.15
N ALA A 80 15.15 -3.82 -2.40
CA ALA A 80 16.45 -3.62 -3.04
C ALA A 80 16.58 -2.28 -3.83
N ALA A 81 15.53 -1.48 -4.01
CA ALA A 81 15.58 -0.31 -4.91
C ALA A 81 15.69 1.07 -4.22
N ALA A 82 15.73 1.14 -2.89
CA ALA A 82 15.81 2.42 -2.15
C ALA A 82 17.15 2.64 -1.43
N ALA A 83 18.17 1.83 -1.75
CA ALA A 83 19.53 1.98 -1.23
C ALA A 83 20.51 2.21 -2.38
N GLU A 84 20.30 3.24 -3.20
CA GLU A 84 21.34 3.89 -4.03
C GLU A 84 20.75 5.06 -4.84
N VAL A 85 20.78 6.27 -4.27
CA VAL A 85 21.02 7.49 -5.05
C VAL A 85 21.97 8.33 -4.21
N LYS A 86 23.25 8.27 -4.60
CA LYS A 86 24.28 9.24 -4.24
C LYS A 86 24.06 10.52 -5.05
#